data_AF-A0A562ETK2-F1
#
_entry.id   AF-A0A562ETK2-F1
#
_cell.length_a   1.000
_cell.length_b   1.000
_cell.length_c   1.000
_cell.angle_alpha   90.00
_cell.angle_beta   90.00
_cell.angle_gamma   90.00
#
_symmetry.space_group_name_H-M   'P 1'
#
loop_
_entity.id
_entity.type
_entity.pdbx_description
1 polymer ?
#
loop_
_entity_poly.entity_id
_entity_poly.type
_entity_poly.pdbx_seq_one_letter_code
_entity_poly.pdbx_strand_id
1 'polypeptide(L)'
;MMDAATDPVARAEDIAAINALTARYALVVDDHDMECLADLYTPDAVLVGLSGTIRGRDAIVAYVRRTLDTYDGASIHTPHPGVVDFTAPNTAVGVIPSHVEYAQDGVQYVLALRYHDRYERSDDVWLFAERRLEVRYAVPVHHYGTVLTNPTPNEV
;
A
#
# COMPACT_ATOMS: atom_id res chain seq x y z
N MET A 1 15.12 -1.25 33.50
CA MET A 1 15.03 -1.26 32.03
C MET A 1 13.59 -1.58 31.72
N MET A 2 12.84 -0.66 31.10
CA MET A 2 11.46 -0.93 30.69
C MET A 2 11.51 -1.84 29.47
N ASP A 3 10.64 -2.84 29.40
CA ASP A 3 10.52 -3.67 28.20
C ASP A 3 10.21 -2.75 27.02
N ALA A 4 11.03 -2.78 25.96
CA ALA A 4 10.87 -1.95 24.77
C ALA A 4 9.47 -2.11 24.15
N ALA A 5 8.80 -3.25 24.37
CA ALA A 5 7.42 -3.46 23.96
C ALA A 5 6.38 -2.58 24.69
N THR A 6 6.75 -2.07 25.87
CA THR A 6 5.90 -1.22 26.75
C THR A 6 6.40 0.21 26.88
N ASP A 7 7.54 0.55 26.24
CA ASP A 7 8.08 1.90 26.24
C ASP A 7 7.29 2.81 25.28
N PRO A 8 6.60 3.85 25.78
CA PRO A 8 5.82 4.75 24.93
C PRO A 8 6.64 5.45 23.84
N VAL A 9 7.92 5.72 24.08
CA VAL A 9 8.79 6.38 23.09
C VAL A 9 9.11 5.42 21.95
N ALA A 10 9.55 4.21 22.28
CA ALA A 10 9.82 3.17 21.28
C ALA A 10 8.57 2.88 20.42
N ARG A 11 7.38 2.90 21.03
CA ARG A 11 6.12 2.72 20.27
C ARG A 11 5.78 3.88 19.36
N ALA A 12 6.06 5.12 19.76
CA ALA A 12 5.90 6.27 18.87
C ALA A 12 6.86 6.19 17.68
N GLU A 13 8.11 5.76 17.90
CA GLU A 13 9.11 5.55 16.85
C GLU A 13 8.69 4.43 15.87
N ASP A 14 8.19 3.30 16.39
CA ASP A 14 7.65 2.21 15.56
C ASP A 14 6.47 2.70 14.69
N ILE A 15 5.54 3.48 15.24
CA ILE A 15 4.41 4.06 14.49
C ILE A 15 4.93 5.00 13.39
N ALA A 16 5.89 5.85 13.72
CA ALA A 16 6.50 6.76 12.74
C ALA A 16 7.20 5.98 11.61
N ALA A 17 7.90 4.89 11.94
CA ALA A 17 8.54 4.02 10.96
C ALA A 17 7.52 3.33 10.03
N ILE A 18 6.41 2.81 10.58
CA ILE A 18 5.33 2.20 9.78
C ILE A 18 4.65 3.23 8.87
N ASN A 19 4.39 4.44 9.36
CA ASN A 19 3.84 5.52 8.54
C ASN A 19 4.83 5.97 7.44
N ALA A 20 6.12 6.01 7.74
CA ALA A 20 7.14 6.30 6.74
C ALA A 20 7.24 5.18 5.69
N LEU A 21 7.06 3.92 6.08
CA LEU A 21 7.04 2.76 5.20
C LEU A 21 5.91 2.87 4.16
N THR A 22 4.69 3.28 4.56
CA THR A 22 3.55 3.46 3.63
C THR A 22 3.76 4.64 2.69
N ALA A 23 4.32 5.75 3.18
CA ALA A 23 4.69 6.90 2.35
C ALA A 23 5.82 6.55 1.36
N ARG A 24 6.85 5.81 1.79
CA ARG A 24 7.93 5.34 0.91
C ARG A 24 7.43 4.44 -0.20
N TYR A 25 6.48 3.54 0.10
CA TYR A 25 5.87 2.71 -0.92
C TYR A 25 5.28 3.54 -2.06
N ALA A 26 4.54 4.62 -1.75
CA ALA A 26 3.99 5.49 -2.77
C ALA A 26 5.08 6.08 -3.68
N LEU A 27 6.12 6.64 -3.08
CA LEU A 27 7.24 7.24 -3.81
C LEU A 27 7.95 6.24 -4.73
N VAL A 28 8.36 5.07 -4.20
CA VAL A 28 9.14 4.11 -4.99
C VAL A 28 8.31 3.47 -6.11
N VAL A 29 6.99 3.33 -5.93
CA VAL A 29 6.10 2.86 -6.99
C VAL A 29 5.95 3.91 -8.08
N ASP A 30 5.71 5.16 -7.71
CA ASP A 30 5.55 6.25 -8.68
C ASP A 30 6.85 6.50 -9.46
N ASP A 31 8.01 6.39 -8.80
CA ASP A 31 9.34 6.52 -9.39
C ASP A 31 9.81 5.27 -10.18
N HIS A 32 9.01 4.19 -10.22
CA HIS A 32 9.36 2.91 -10.83
C HIS A 32 10.65 2.25 -10.26
N ASP A 33 11.00 2.53 -9.00
CA ASP A 33 12.17 1.98 -8.33
C ASP A 33 11.87 0.60 -7.72
N MET A 34 12.04 -0.43 -8.54
CA MET A 34 11.73 -1.81 -8.14
C MET A 34 12.74 -2.41 -7.17
N GLU A 35 13.96 -1.87 -7.09
CA GLU A 35 14.97 -2.31 -6.14
C GLU A 35 14.56 -1.84 -4.73
N CYS A 36 14.31 -0.54 -4.58
CA CYS A 36 13.82 -0.01 -3.31
C CYS A 36 12.44 -0.55 -2.94
N LEU A 37 11.56 -0.85 -3.92
CA LEU A 37 10.28 -1.49 -3.66
C LEU A 37 10.46 -2.87 -2.99
N ALA A 38 11.43 -3.66 -3.43
CA ALA A 38 11.70 -4.99 -2.89
C ALA A 38 12.04 -4.92 -1.38
N ASP A 39 12.79 -3.90 -0.99
CA ASP A 39 13.24 -3.68 0.39
C ASP A 39 12.11 -3.30 1.35
N LEU A 40 10.91 -3.00 0.86
CA LEU A 40 9.77 -2.69 1.72
C LEU A 40 9.04 -3.95 2.22
N TYR A 41 9.27 -5.12 1.61
CA TYR A 41 8.53 -6.34 1.88
C TYR A 41 9.37 -7.38 2.62
N THR A 42 8.76 -8.16 3.50
CA THR A 42 9.37 -9.41 3.99
C THR A 42 9.61 -10.38 2.82
N PRO A 43 10.58 -11.32 2.91
CA PRO A 43 10.88 -12.26 1.82
C PRO A 43 9.66 -13.08 1.38
N ASP A 44 8.81 -13.47 2.33
CA ASP A 44 7.60 -14.28 2.16
C ASP A 44 6.30 -13.45 2.11
N ALA A 45 6.41 -12.14 1.90
CA ALA A 45 5.28 -11.22 1.90
C ALA A 45 4.14 -11.63 0.96
N VAL A 46 2.93 -11.18 1.29
CA VAL A 46 1.72 -11.48 0.53
C VAL A 46 1.07 -10.19 0.03
N LEU A 47 0.73 -10.14 -1.25
CA LEU A 47 -0.12 -9.09 -1.82
C LEU A 47 -1.46 -9.71 -2.22
N VAL A 48 -2.56 -9.18 -1.69
CA VAL A 48 -3.92 -9.56 -2.05
C VAL A 48 -4.55 -8.40 -2.81
N GLY A 49 -4.56 -8.49 -4.14
CA GLY A 49 -5.11 -7.49 -5.04
C GLY A 49 -6.39 -7.94 -5.72
N LEU A 50 -6.86 -7.14 -6.68
CA LEU A 50 -8.04 -7.47 -7.50
C LEU A 50 -7.81 -8.73 -8.36
N SER A 51 -6.58 -8.94 -8.82
CA SER A 51 -6.19 -10.06 -9.68
C SER A 51 -5.86 -11.35 -8.92
N GLY A 52 -6.12 -11.39 -7.60
CA GLY A 52 -5.87 -12.54 -6.73
C GLY A 52 -4.73 -12.33 -5.73
N THR A 53 -4.19 -13.44 -5.22
CA THR A 53 -3.14 -13.46 -4.19
C THR A 53 -1.77 -13.76 -4.81
N ILE A 54 -0.78 -12.96 -4.45
CA ILE A 54 0.61 -13.05 -4.90
C ILE A 54 1.48 -13.26 -3.67
N ARG A 55 2.44 -14.18 -3.75
CA ARG A 55 3.26 -14.60 -2.60
C ARG A 55 4.74 -14.50 -2.92
N GLY A 56 5.50 -13.94 -1.99
CA GLY A 56 6.93 -13.71 -2.09
C GLY A 56 7.25 -12.32 -2.64
N ARG A 57 8.28 -11.70 -2.05
CA ARG A 57 8.79 -10.36 -2.42
C ARG A 57 8.99 -10.21 -3.92
N ASP A 58 9.74 -11.11 -4.54
CA ASP A 58 10.11 -11.02 -5.96
C ASP A 58 8.88 -11.10 -6.88
N ALA A 59 7.90 -11.94 -6.54
CA ALA A 59 6.66 -12.06 -7.29
C ALA A 59 5.79 -10.80 -7.17
N ILE A 60 5.77 -10.18 -5.99
CA ILE A 60 5.08 -8.90 -5.76
C ILE A 60 5.73 -7.79 -6.59
N VAL A 61 7.06 -7.66 -6.55
CA VAL A 61 7.80 -6.66 -7.33
C VAL A 61 7.57 -6.84 -8.83
N ALA A 62 7.65 -8.08 -9.34
CA ALA A 62 7.38 -8.38 -10.74
C ALA A 62 5.93 -8.04 -11.15
N TYR A 63 4.96 -8.28 -10.26
CA TYR A 63 3.58 -7.90 -10.49
C TYR A 63 3.38 -6.39 -10.54
N VAL A 64 3.97 -5.65 -9.59
CA VAL A 64 3.88 -4.19 -9.56
C VAL A 64 4.51 -3.60 -10.81
N ARG A 65 5.74 -4.01 -11.16
CA ARG A 65 6.40 -3.60 -12.42
C ARG A 65 5.50 -3.81 -13.63
N ARG A 66 5.00 -5.04 -13.81
CA ARG A 66 4.14 -5.36 -14.96
C ARG A 66 2.86 -4.51 -14.98
N THR A 67 2.31 -4.16 -13.83
CA THR A 67 1.13 -3.30 -13.74
C THR A 67 1.48 -1.88 -14.17
N LEU A 68 2.57 -1.32 -13.65
CA LEU A 68 3.02 0.02 -13.99
C LEU A 68 3.40 0.15 -15.48
N ASP A 69 4.00 -0.90 -16.06
CA ASP A 69 4.34 -0.95 -17.49
C ASP A 69 3.09 -0.89 -18.41
N THR A 70 1.87 -1.08 -17.88
CA THR A 70 0.63 -0.90 -18.64
C THR A 70 0.10 0.54 -18.63
N TYR A 71 0.67 1.42 -17.82
CA TYR A 71 0.22 2.81 -17.73
C TYR A 71 0.84 3.65 -18.84
N ASP A 72 0.11 4.66 -19.28
CA ASP A 72 0.56 5.58 -20.33
C ASP A 72 1.69 6.52 -19.83
N GLY A 73 1.87 6.61 -18.50
CA GLY A 73 2.82 7.49 -17.85
C GLY A 73 2.90 7.24 -16.34
N ALA A 74 3.23 8.29 -15.58
CA ALA A 74 3.35 8.18 -14.13
C ALA A 74 2.01 7.83 -13.45
N SER A 75 2.09 7.02 -12.40
CA SER A 75 1.06 6.95 -11.37
C SER A 75 1.37 7.97 -10.28
N ILE A 76 0.35 8.32 -9.49
CA ILE A 76 0.48 9.07 -8.25
C ILE A 76 -0.26 8.32 -7.15
N HIS A 77 0.47 7.83 -6.15
CA HIS A 77 -0.09 7.20 -4.96
C HIS A 77 -0.10 8.20 -3.80
N THR A 78 -1.29 8.49 -3.28
CA THR A 78 -1.45 9.39 -2.13
C THR A 78 -2.00 8.61 -0.93
N PRO A 79 -1.13 8.11 -0.04
CA PRO A 79 -1.56 7.54 1.23
C PRO A 79 -2.05 8.65 2.16
N HIS A 80 -3.17 8.41 2.83
CA HIS A 80 -3.71 9.29 3.87
C HIS A 80 -3.31 8.76 5.25
N PRO A 81 -3.37 9.59 6.31
CA PRO A 81 -3.20 9.10 7.67
C PRO A 81 -4.11 7.90 7.96
N GLY A 82 -3.49 6.81 8.41
CA GLY A 82 -4.15 5.57 8.78
C GLY A 82 -4.09 5.28 10.27
N VAL A 83 -4.50 4.07 10.63
CA VAL A 83 -4.38 3.54 12.00
C VAL A 83 -3.43 2.35 12.01
N VAL A 84 -2.70 2.19 13.11
CA VAL A 84 -1.76 1.10 13.35
C VAL A 84 -1.97 0.56 14.76
N ASP A 85 -2.14 -0.75 14.87
CA ASP A 85 -2.32 -1.46 16.12
C ASP A 85 -1.25 -2.56 16.26
N PHE A 86 -0.47 -2.51 17.34
CA PHE A 86 0.52 -3.55 17.62
C PHE A 86 -0.15 -4.83 18.09
N THR A 87 0.22 -5.95 17.48
CA THR A 87 -0.27 -7.28 17.84
C THR A 87 0.75 -8.04 18.69
N ALA A 88 2.02 -7.67 18.61
CA ALA A 88 3.13 -8.17 19.43
C ALA A 88 4.29 -7.14 19.44
N PRO A 89 5.42 -7.41 20.11
CA PRO A 89 6.59 -6.52 20.08
C PRO A 89 7.05 -6.13 18.67
N ASN A 90 7.06 -7.10 17.75
CA ASN A 90 7.60 -6.97 16.40
C ASN A 90 6.54 -7.15 15.30
N THR A 91 5.25 -7.11 15.63
CA THR A 91 4.18 -7.25 14.64
C THR A 91 3.08 -6.23 14.87
N ALA A 92 2.52 -5.71 13.78
CA ALA A 92 1.42 -4.76 13.81
C ALA A 92 0.45 -5.02 12.65
N VAL A 93 -0.75 -4.46 12.76
CA VAL A 93 -1.72 -4.37 11.67
C VAL A 93 -2.08 -2.92 11.45
N GLY A 94 -2.52 -2.56 10.25
CA GLY A 94 -2.99 -1.21 9.99
C GLY A 94 -3.96 -1.10 8.85
N VAL A 95 -4.70 0.01 8.84
CA VAL A 95 -5.60 0.38 7.75
C VAL A 95 -5.21 1.75 7.24
N ILE A 96 -4.78 1.80 5.99
CA ILE A 96 -4.30 3.02 5.33
C ILE A 96 -5.26 3.38 4.19
N PRO A 97 -6.10 4.41 4.34
CA PRO A 97 -6.84 4.96 3.21
C PRO A 97 -5.87 5.53 2.18
N SER A 98 -6.16 5.38 0.90
CA SER A 98 -5.28 5.86 -0.16
C SER A 98 -6.08 6.26 -1.39
N HIS A 99 -5.54 7.21 -2.14
CA HIS A 99 -5.96 7.48 -3.51
C HIS A 99 -4.83 7.12 -4.47
N VAL A 100 -5.20 6.69 -5.67
CA VAL A 100 -4.26 6.43 -6.77
C VAL A 100 -4.81 7.08 -8.02
N GLU A 101 -3.94 7.80 -8.72
CA GLU A 101 -4.23 8.40 -10.02
C GLU A 101 -3.26 7.82 -11.05
N TYR A 102 -3.76 7.46 -12.22
CA TYR A 102 -2.95 6.97 -13.35
C TYR A 102 -3.71 7.15 -14.66
N ALA A 103 -3.02 6.94 -15.78
CA ALA A 103 -3.64 6.87 -17.10
C ALA A 103 -3.34 5.53 -17.77
N GLN A 104 -4.34 4.98 -18.46
CA GLN A 104 -4.22 3.75 -19.24
C GLN A 104 -5.11 3.84 -20.47
N ASP A 105 -4.57 3.48 -21.64
CA ASP A 105 -5.28 3.50 -22.93
C ASP A 105 -5.90 4.88 -23.25
N GLY A 106 -5.22 5.96 -22.86
CA GLY A 106 -5.65 7.35 -23.05
C GLY A 106 -6.70 7.83 -22.05
N VAL A 107 -7.08 7.02 -21.05
CA VAL A 107 -8.10 7.36 -20.04
C VAL A 107 -7.43 7.58 -18.69
N GLN A 108 -7.68 8.74 -18.08
CA GLN A 108 -7.23 9.04 -16.71
C GLN A 108 -8.21 8.46 -15.70
N TYR A 109 -7.69 7.76 -14.70
CA TYR A 109 -8.44 7.12 -13.62
C TYR A 109 -8.09 7.72 -12.26
N VAL A 110 -9.08 7.73 -11.39
CA VAL A 110 -8.92 7.96 -9.95
C VAL A 110 -9.52 6.80 -9.18
N LEU A 111 -8.72 6.26 -8.27
CA LEU A 111 -9.07 5.15 -7.40
C LEU A 111 -9.06 5.62 -5.96
N ALA A 112 -10.05 5.22 -5.18
CA ALA A 112 -9.98 5.25 -3.73
C ALA A 112 -9.98 3.82 -3.21
N LEU A 113 -9.07 3.55 -2.28
CA LEU A 113 -8.93 2.24 -1.66
C LEU A 113 -8.54 2.35 -0.18
N ARG A 114 -8.60 1.21 0.50
CA ARG A 114 -7.96 1.00 1.78
C ARG A 114 -6.99 -0.16 1.66
N TYR A 115 -5.76 0.06 2.09
CA TYR A 115 -4.85 -1.03 2.37
C TYR A 115 -5.14 -1.56 3.77
N HIS A 116 -5.25 -2.88 3.86
CA HIS A 116 -5.28 -3.61 5.13
C HIS A 116 -3.95 -4.34 5.22
N ASP A 117 -3.04 -3.79 6.01
CA ASP A 117 -1.65 -4.20 6.07
C ASP A 117 -1.37 -5.03 7.32
N ARG A 118 -0.48 -6.01 7.18
CA ARG A 118 0.23 -6.66 8.28
C ARG A 118 1.70 -6.26 8.17
N TYR A 119 2.26 -5.85 9.29
CA TYR A 119 3.65 -5.41 9.40
C TYR A 119 4.43 -6.35 10.29
N GLU A 120 5.69 -6.58 9.92
CA GLU A 120 6.65 -7.32 10.72
C GLU A 120 7.96 -6.55 10.80
N ARG A 121 8.55 -6.52 11.99
CA ARG A 121 9.87 -5.93 12.23
C ARG A 121 10.94 -7.02 12.18
N SER A 122 11.88 -6.86 11.26
CA SER A 122 13.04 -7.75 11.07
C SER A 122 14.30 -6.89 11.02
N ASP A 123 15.33 -7.28 11.77
CA ASP A 123 16.60 -6.53 11.89
C ASP A 123 16.39 -5.02 12.13
N ASP A 124 15.49 -4.70 13.07
CA ASP A 124 15.07 -3.33 13.45
C ASP A 124 14.40 -2.49 12.34
N VAL A 125 14.00 -3.12 11.23
CA VAL A 125 13.26 -2.48 10.14
C VAL A 125 11.84 -3.02 10.05
N TRP A 126 10.85 -2.12 10.00
CA TRP A 126 9.46 -2.49 9.72
C TRP A 126 9.25 -2.70 8.23
N LEU A 127 8.63 -3.84 7.90
CA LEU A 127 8.37 -4.29 6.54
C LEU A 127 6.91 -4.71 6.39
N PHE A 128 6.44 -4.75 5.15
CA PHE A 128 5.15 -5.35 4.82
C PHE A 128 5.26 -6.88 4.83
N ALA A 129 4.49 -7.52 5.71
CA ALA A 129 4.26 -8.96 5.71
C ALA A 129 3.05 -9.33 4.85
N GLU A 130 2.02 -8.50 4.87
CA GLU A 130 0.88 -8.62 3.97
C GLU A 130 0.37 -7.24 3.60
N ARG A 131 -0.05 -7.07 2.35
CA ARG A 131 -0.85 -5.94 1.92
C ARG A 131 -2.09 -6.43 1.18
N ARG A 132 -3.28 -6.04 1.67
CA ARG A 132 -4.56 -6.36 1.01
C ARG A 132 -5.27 -5.09 0.56
N LEU A 133 -5.62 -5.06 -0.72
CA LEU A 133 -6.34 -3.95 -1.34
C LEU A 133 -7.85 -4.15 -1.15
N GLU A 134 -8.52 -3.13 -0.64
CA GLU A 134 -9.97 -3.00 -0.67
C GLU A 134 -10.33 -1.75 -1.47
N VAL A 135 -10.70 -1.92 -2.74
CA VAL A 135 -11.10 -0.80 -3.61
C VAL A 135 -12.51 -0.33 -3.22
N ARG A 136 -12.66 0.98 -3.03
CA ARG A 136 -13.95 1.64 -2.77
C ARG A 136 -14.60 2.09 -4.07
N TYR A 137 -13.81 2.67 -4.96
CA TYR A 137 -14.19 2.96 -6.34
C TYR A 137 -12.94 3.08 -7.21
N ALA A 138 -13.11 2.86 -8.51
CA ALA A 138 -12.15 3.10 -9.56
C ALA A 138 -12.94 3.68 -10.74
N VAL A 139 -12.71 4.95 -11.10
CA VAL A 139 -13.50 5.60 -12.15
C VAL A 139 -12.63 6.46 -13.05
N PRO A 140 -13.00 6.65 -14.32
CA PRO A 140 -12.44 7.71 -15.14
C PRO A 140 -12.64 9.09 -14.48
N VAL A 141 -11.66 9.98 -14.59
CA VAL A 141 -11.70 11.32 -13.97
C VAL A 141 -12.95 12.12 -14.37
N HIS A 142 -13.43 11.98 -15.60
CA HIS A 142 -14.65 12.66 -16.06
C HIS A 142 -15.94 12.16 -15.39
N HIS A 143 -15.90 11.04 -14.65
CA HIS A 143 -17.01 10.55 -13.82
C HIS A 143 -16.83 10.90 -12.33
N TYR A 144 -15.66 11.41 -11.92
CA TYR A 144 -15.31 11.62 -10.52
C TYR A 144 -16.31 12.51 -9.77
N GLY A 145 -16.83 13.56 -10.41
CA GLY A 145 -17.81 14.48 -9.81
C GLY A 145 -19.14 13.84 -9.38
N THR A 146 -19.40 12.58 -9.75
CA THR A 146 -20.62 11.85 -9.40
C THR A 146 -20.36 10.51 -8.70
N VAL A 147 -19.10 10.19 -8.40
CA VAL A 147 -18.70 8.85 -7.91
C VAL A 147 -19.33 8.45 -6.57
N LEU A 148 -19.73 9.42 -5.75
CA LEU A 148 -20.34 9.16 -4.43
C LEU A 148 -21.86 9.20 -4.44
N THR A 149 -22.49 9.64 -5.53
CA THR A 149 -23.94 9.82 -5.64
C THR A 149 -24.58 8.92 -6.68
N ASN A 150 -23.80 8.39 -7.61
CA ASN A 150 -24.19 7.28 -8.46
C ASN A 150 -23.66 5.99 -7.85
N PRO A 151 -24.47 4.93 -7.69
CA PRO A 151 -23.94 3.62 -7.38
C PRO A 151 -22.94 3.28 -8.49
N THR A 152 -21.66 3.12 -8.14
CA THR A 152 -20.65 2.64 -9.07
C THR A 152 -21.20 1.38 -9.76
N PRO A 153 -21.04 1.22 -11.09
CA PRO A 153 -21.23 -0.08 -11.69
C PRO A 153 -20.21 -1.00 -11.03
N ASN A 154 -20.67 -1.91 -10.18
CA ASN A 154 -19.90 -3.10 -9.84
C ASN A 154 -19.78 -3.93 -11.12
N GLU A 155 -18.87 -3.57 -12.01
CA GLU A 155 -18.50 -4.41 -13.17
C GLU A 155 -16.99 -4.33 -13.36
N VAL A 156 -16.31 -5.30 -12.73
CA VAL A 156 -15.11 -5.93 -13.27
C VAL A 156 -15.59 -7.13 -14.07
#